data_AF-A0A7S9HF20-F1
#
_entry.id   AF-A0A7S9HF20-F1
#
_cell.length_a   1.000
_cell.length_b   1.000
_cell.length_c   1.000
_cell.angle_alpha   90.00
_cell.angle_beta   90.00
_cell.angle_gamma   90.00
#
_symmetry.space_group_name_H-M   'P 1'
#
loop_
_entity.id
_entity.type
_entity.pdbx_description
1 polymer ?
#
loop_
_entity_poly.entity_id
_entity_poly.type
_entity_poly.pdbx_seq_one_letter_code
_entity_poly.pdbx_strand_id
1 'polypeptide(L)'
;MGGIDKGLQALNGRPLWRHVAEALAPQVDELVISANRHLEQWRASGYPVFRDIQEGYQGPLAGMLAVMQQVASPWFVFAPATRRSFRPFGGALYPAERDAPVVWAHDGERDHPAVALVHRQIIPELEAYLAHGERRVMVLCDKWVGAR
;
A
#
# COMPACT_ATOMS: atom_id res chain seq x y z
N MET A 1 -18.97 13.68 -0.39
CA MET A 1 -18.43 13.25 0.91
C MET A 1 -17.06 13.89 1.16
N GLY A 2 -17.06 15.01 1.88
CA GLY A 2 -15.94 15.44 2.74
C GLY A 2 -14.80 16.25 2.12
N GLY A 3 -14.20 15.87 1.00
CA GLY A 3 -12.97 16.52 0.49
C GLY A 3 -11.74 16.42 1.41
N ILE A 4 -11.92 16.02 2.68
CA ILE A 4 -10.87 15.92 3.70
C ILE A 4 -10.09 14.63 3.49
N ASP A 5 -8.77 14.78 3.39
CA ASP A 5 -7.84 13.66 3.41
C ASP A 5 -7.71 13.12 4.84
N LYS A 6 -8.25 11.92 5.06
CA LYS A 6 -8.21 11.27 6.37
C LYS A 6 -6.78 10.98 6.81
N GLY A 7 -5.81 10.80 5.90
CA GLY A 7 -4.41 10.56 6.27
C GLY A 7 -3.76 11.79 6.90
N LEU A 8 -4.20 12.99 6.50
CA LEU A 8 -3.70 14.28 6.99
C LEU A 8 -4.39 14.71 8.29
N GLN A 9 -5.45 14.03 8.72
CA GLN A 9 -6.11 14.32 10.00
C GLN A 9 -5.19 13.99 11.17
N ALA A 10 -5.23 14.83 12.20
CA ALA A 10 -4.42 14.65 13.39
C ALA A 10 -5.04 13.62 14.34
N LEU A 11 -4.21 12.70 14.82
CA LEU A 11 -4.43 11.86 16.00
C LEU A 11 -3.36 12.22 17.03
N ASN A 12 -3.79 12.70 18.20
CA ASN A 12 -2.90 13.17 19.27
C ASN A 12 -1.91 14.25 18.80
N GLY A 13 -2.39 15.22 18.02
CA GLY A 13 -1.59 16.33 17.50
C GLY A 13 -0.64 15.97 16.34
N ARG A 14 -0.61 14.71 15.89
CA ARG A 14 0.22 14.25 14.77
C ARG A 14 -0.64 13.68 13.64
N PRO A 15 -0.36 13.97 12.35
CA PRO A 15 -1.10 13.39 11.23
C PRO A 15 -1.10 11.85 11.28
N LEU A 16 -2.23 11.23 10.95
CA LEU A 16 -2.38 9.76 10.95
C LEU A 16 -1.31 9.05 10.12
N TRP A 17 -0.99 9.60 8.95
CA TRP A 17 0.03 9.03 8.07
C TRP A 17 1.41 8.93 8.72
N ARG A 18 1.74 9.87 9.63
CA ARG A 18 3.05 9.90 10.28
C ARG A 18 3.23 8.72 11.21
N HIS A 19 2.18 8.31 11.93
CA HIS A 19 2.23 7.11 12.79
C HIS A 19 2.49 5.84 11.97
N VAL A 20 1.90 5.75 10.77
CA VAL A 20 2.12 4.62 9.85
C VAL A 20 3.54 4.64 9.31
N ALA A 21 4.03 5.80 8.85
CA ALA A 21 5.38 5.96 8.32
C ALA A 21 6.46 5.65 9.38
N GLU A 22 6.33 6.18 10.61
CA GLU A 22 7.27 5.91 11.71
C GLU A 22 7.35 4.43 12.06
N ALA A 23 6.23 3.71 11.98
CA ALA A 23 6.19 2.29 12.27
C ALA A 23 6.76 1.43 11.11
N LEU A 24 6.63 1.89 9.86
CA LEU A 24 7.20 1.23 8.68
C LEU A 24 8.70 1.48 8.51
N ALA A 25 9.18 2.68 8.83
CA ALA A 25 10.55 3.13 8.62
C ALA A 25 11.65 2.11 9.03
N PRO A 26 11.59 1.44 10.21
CA PRO A 26 12.64 0.50 10.59
C PRO A 26 12.61 -0.85 9.84
N GLN A 27 11.62 -1.08 8.98
CA GLN A 27 11.42 -2.37 8.29
C GLN A 27 11.64 -2.29 6.78
N VAL A 28 11.90 -1.11 6.23
CA VAL A 28 12.03 -0.87 4.80
C VAL A 28 13.23 0.03 4.52
N ASP A 29 13.87 -0.17 3.38
CA ASP A 29 15.00 0.67 2.95
C ASP A 29 14.55 2.07 2.51
N GLU A 30 13.35 2.17 1.92
CA GLU A 30 12.79 3.41 1.39
C GLU A 30 11.30 3.55 1.72
N LEU A 31 10.88 4.78 2.04
CA LEU A 31 9.49 5.16 2.25
C LEU A 31 9.02 6.13 1.17
N VAL A 32 7.87 5.85 0.59
CA VAL A 32 7.24 6.66 -0.45
C VAL A 32 5.73 6.82 -0.17
N ILE A 33 5.13 7.88 -0.69
CA ILE A 33 3.71 8.20 -0.50
C ILE A 33 2.99 8.10 -1.84
N SER A 34 1.92 7.30 -1.91
CA SER A 34 0.97 7.33 -3.02
C SER A 34 -0.18 8.29 -2.68
N ALA A 35 -0.33 9.38 -3.44
CA ALA A 35 -1.40 10.35 -3.23
C ALA A 35 -1.81 11.05 -4.54
N ASN A 36 -3.13 11.23 -4.71
CA ASN A 36 -3.72 11.88 -5.89
C ASN A 36 -4.31 13.26 -5.62
N ARG A 37 -4.37 13.68 -4.34
CA ARG A 37 -4.95 14.95 -3.89
C ARG A 37 -4.09 15.56 -2.79
N HIS A 38 -4.24 16.86 -2.54
CA HIS A 38 -3.49 17.59 -1.50
C HIS A 38 -1.97 17.40 -1.61
N LEU A 39 -1.45 17.39 -2.85
CA LEU A 39 -0.06 17.03 -3.14
C LEU A 39 0.95 17.93 -2.44
N GLU A 40 0.66 19.22 -2.27
CA GLU A 40 1.53 20.13 -1.53
C GLU A 40 1.67 19.72 -0.06
N GLN A 41 0.56 19.31 0.58
CA GLN A 41 0.57 18.85 1.97
C GLN A 41 1.32 17.53 2.11
N TRP A 42 1.17 16.62 1.14
CA TRP A 42 1.92 15.37 1.13
C TRP A 42 3.41 15.59 0.83
N ARG A 43 3.78 16.52 -0.04
CA ARG A 43 5.19 16.85 -0.31
C ARG A 43 5.89 17.49 0.88
N ALA A 44 5.15 18.24 1.71
CA ALA A 44 5.66 18.78 2.97
C ALA A 44 6.05 17.69 4.00
N SER A 45 5.72 16.42 3.74
CA SER A 45 6.19 15.28 4.54
C SER A 45 7.69 15.01 4.42
N GLY A 46 8.34 15.45 3.33
CA GLY A 46 9.72 15.13 2.99
C GLY A 46 9.92 13.80 2.25
N TYR A 47 8.87 12.99 2.07
CA TYR A 47 8.93 11.74 1.31
C TYR A 47 8.62 11.95 -0.18
N PRO A 48 9.16 11.11 -1.08
CA PRO A 48 8.73 11.06 -2.48
C PRO A 48 7.22 10.81 -2.56
N VAL A 49 6.52 11.62 -3.37
CA VAL A 49 5.07 11.51 -3.58
C VAL A 49 4.78 11.10 -5.02
N PHE A 50 4.22 9.91 -5.20
CA PHE A 50 3.81 9.37 -6.48
C PHE A 50 2.30 9.49 -6.68
N ARG A 51 1.92 9.80 -7.92
CA ARG A 51 0.51 9.84 -8.36
C ARG A 51 0.18 8.58 -9.14
N ASP A 52 -1.11 8.24 -9.16
CA ASP A 52 -1.60 7.21 -10.06
C ASP A 52 -1.34 7.63 -11.51
N ILE A 53 -0.96 6.67 -12.35
CA ILE A 53 -0.63 6.91 -13.76
C ILE A 53 -1.90 7.10 -14.60
N GLN A 54 -2.98 6.41 -14.23
CA GLN A 54 -4.27 6.53 -14.91
C GLN A 54 -5.10 7.65 -14.28
N GLU A 55 -5.81 8.41 -15.13
CA GLU A 55 -6.74 9.42 -14.66
C GLU A 55 -7.98 8.80 -14.00
N GLY A 56 -8.51 9.49 -13.00
CA GLY A 56 -9.64 9.03 -12.20
C GLY A 56 -9.24 8.09 -11.06
N TYR A 57 -10.04 8.05 -10.00
CA TYR A 57 -9.78 7.16 -8.87
C TYR A 57 -10.14 5.72 -9.24
N GLN A 58 -9.12 4.90 -9.52
CA GLN A 58 -9.28 3.49 -9.88
C GLN A 58 -9.18 2.55 -8.66
N GLY A 59 -9.08 3.09 -7.45
CA GLY A 59 -8.96 2.33 -6.21
C GLY A 59 -7.51 2.06 -5.79
N PRO A 60 -7.30 1.37 -4.65
CA PRO A 60 -5.98 1.18 -4.04
C PRO A 60 -4.96 0.48 -4.95
N LEU A 61 -5.43 -0.45 -5.79
CA LEU A 61 -4.59 -1.22 -6.72
C LEU A 61 -3.88 -0.33 -7.75
N ALA A 62 -4.51 0.77 -8.19
CA ALA A 62 -3.88 1.69 -9.13
C ALA A 62 -2.74 2.49 -8.48
N GLY A 63 -2.91 2.88 -7.22
CA GLY A 63 -1.85 3.50 -6.43
C GLY A 63 -0.67 2.55 -6.18
N MET A 64 -0.97 1.26 -5.89
CA MET A 64 0.05 0.22 -5.77
C MET A 64 0.83 0.06 -7.07
N LEU A 65 0.13 -0.12 -8.20
CA LEU A 65 0.75 -0.27 -9.51
C LEU A 65 1.63 0.94 -9.86
N ALA A 66 1.12 2.15 -9.64
CA ALA A 66 1.85 3.37 -9.97
C ALA A 66 3.16 3.49 -9.19
N VAL A 67 3.17 3.14 -7.89
CA VAL A 67 4.41 3.09 -7.10
C VAL A 67 5.35 2.01 -7.63
N MET A 68 4.84 0.80 -7.90
CA MET A 68 5.66 -0.32 -8.37
C MET A 68 6.32 -0.05 -9.74
N GLN A 69 5.67 0.70 -10.62
CA GLN A 69 6.23 1.10 -11.91
C GLN A 69 7.29 2.20 -11.78
N GLN A 70 7.19 3.08 -10.78
CA GLN A 70 8.08 4.23 -10.61
C GLN A 70 9.25 4.00 -9.65
N VAL A 71 9.16 3.01 -8.76
CA VAL A 71 10.21 2.67 -7.78
C VAL A 71 10.85 1.35 -8.15
N ALA A 72 12.19 1.31 -8.19
CA ALA A 72 12.96 0.12 -8.52
C ALA A 72 13.26 -0.72 -7.27
N SER A 73 12.28 -1.49 -6.80
CA SER A 73 12.43 -2.47 -5.71
C SER A 73 11.86 -3.83 -6.12
N PRO A 74 12.44 -4.95 -5.65
CA PRO A 74 11.82 -6.27 -5.78
C PRO A 74 10.58 -6.44 -4.89
N TRP A 75 10.56 -5.83 -3.71
CA TRP A 75 9.50 -6.00 -2.71
C TRP A 75 8.92 -4.67 -2.26
N PHE A 76 7.61 -4.64 -2.07
CA PHE A 76 6.86 -3.46 -1.68
C PHE A 76 5.93 -3.78 -0.52
N VAL A 77 5.92 -2.90 0.47
CA VAL A 77 5.00 -2.96 1.60
C VAL A 77 4.01 -1.81 1.48
N PHE A 78 2.73 -2.15 1.33
CA PHE A 78 1.66 -1.16 1.24
C PHE A 78 0.91 -1.08 2.56
N ALA A 79 0.52 0.13 2.95
CA ALA A 79 -0.32 0.37 4.12
C ALA A 79 -1.18 1.62 3.94
N PRO A 80 -2.46 1.62 4.37
CA PRO A 80 -3.28 2.82 4.36
C PRO A 80 -2.77 3.87 5.35
N ALA A 81 -2.59 5.11 4.89
CA ALA A 81 -2.18 6.26 5.70
C ALA A 81 -3.19 6.63 6.82
N THR A 82 -4.35 6.00 6.87
CA THR A 82 -5.43 6.26 7.85
C THR A 82 -5.45 5.28 9.01
N ARG A 83 -4.57 4.26 9.01
CA ARG A 83 -4.58 3.19 10.00
C ARG A 83 -4.10 3.73 11.35
N ARG A 84 -5.01 3.76 12.35
CA ARG A 84 -4.75 4.30 13.70
C ARG A 84 -3.83 3.43 14.56
N SER A 85 -3.88 2.11 14.34
CA SER A 85 -3.03 1.13 15.02
C SER A 85 -2.31 0.33 13.96
N PHE A 86 -1.10 0.77 13.64
CA PHE A 86 -0.18 0.06 12.78
C PHE A 86 0.90 -0.54 13.68
N ARG A 87 0.96 -1.87 13.75
CA ARG A 87 2.08 -2.55 14.40
C ARG A 87 3.12 -2.91 13.35
N PRO A 88 4.41 -2.83 13.69
CA PRO A 88 5.45 -3.34 12.81
C PRO A 88 5.11 -4.76 12.40
N PHE A 89 5.29 -5.08 11.13
CA PHE A 89 5.30 -6.46 10.73
C PHE A 89 6.49 -7.09 11.44
N GLY A 90 6.23 -8.07 12.30
CA GLY A 90 7.34 -8.89 12.79
C GLY A 90 8.03 -9.61 11.61
N GLY A 91 8.90 -10.56 11.94
CA GLY A 91 9.47 -11.49 10.94
C GLY A 91 8.42 -12.21 10.04
N ALA A 92 7.14 -12.20 10.43
CA ALA A 92 6.04 -12.92 9.82
C ALA A 92 5.62 -12.48 8.40
N LEU A 93 6.03 -11.30 7.93
CA LEU A 93 5.83 -10.91 6.53
C LEU A 93 7.05 -11.20 5.64
N TYR A 94 8.20 -11.63 6.17
CA TYR A 94 9.36 -11.81 5.31
C TYR A 94 9.13 -12.98 4.34
N PRO A 95 9.27 -12.74 3.03
CA PRO A 95 8.91 -13.70 1.99
C PRO A 95 9.90 -14.86 1.90
N ALA A 96 11.04 -14.79 2.57
CA ALA A 96 12.00 -15.89 2.65
C ALA A 96 11.38 -17.20 3.16
N GLU A 97 10.25 -17.15 3.88
CA GLU A 97 9.54 -18.32 4.38
C GLU A 97 8.30 -18.71 3.56
N ARG A 98 7.89 -17.89 2.58
CA ARG A 98 6.65 -18.11 1.83
C ARG A 98 6.89 -17.87 0.35
N ASP A 99 6.87 -18.96 -0.41
CA ASP A 99 6.96 -19.04 -1.88
C ASP A 99 5.77 -18.35 -2.60
N ALA A 100 5.24 -17.26 -2.04
CA ALA A 100 4.06 -16.54 -2.47
C ALA A 100 4.44 -15.12 -2.90
N PRO A 101 3.96 -14.65 -4.06
CA PRO A 101 4.28 -13.32 -4.57
C PRO A 101 3.61 -12.19 -3.76
N VAL A 102 2.58 -12.51 -2.96
CA VAL A 102 1.83 -11.54 -2.13
C VAL A 102 1.46 -12.16 -0.78
N VAL A 103 1.64 -11.39 0.29
CA VAL A 103 1.22 -11.73 1.65
C VAL A 103 0.56 -10.51 2.27
N TRP A 104 -0.54 -10.68 3.00
CA TRP A 104 -1.19 -9.58 3.73
C TRP A 104 -1.22 -9.81 5.23
N ALA A 105 -1.44 -8.73 5.98
CA ALA A 105 -1.51 -8.78 7.43
C ALA A 105 -2.85 -9.35 7.91
N HIS A 106 -2.80 -10.21 8.93
CA HIS A 106 -3.97 -10.67 9.69
C HIS A 106 -3.75 -10.25 11.15
N ASP A 107 -4.73 -9.58 11.78
CA ASP A 107 -4.57 -9.06 13.16
C ASP A 107 -4.97 -10.05 14.26
N GLY A 108 -5.31 -11.28 13.88
CA GLY A 108 -5.82 -12.33 14.77
C GLY A 108 -7.34 -12.46 14.73
N GLU A 109 -8.05 -11.45 14.25
CA GLU A 109 -9.51 -11.45 14.09
C GLU A 109 -9.95 -11.30 12.62
N ARG A 110 -9.23 -10.51 11.82
CA ARG A 110 -9.60 -10.15 10.45
C ARG A 110 -8.38 -9.98 9.54
N ASP A 111 -8.61 -10.22 8.25
CA ASP A 111 -7.67 -9.89 7.17
C ASP A 111 -7.59 -8.39 6.90
N HIS A 112 -6.37 -7.90 6.68
CA HIS A 112 -6.06 -6.53 6.29
C HIS A 112 -5.37 -6.53 4.91
N PRO A 113 -6.10 -6.80 3.82
CA PRO A 113 -5.53 -6.92 2.47
C PRO A 113 -4.89 -5.63 1.96
N ALA A 114 -5.34 -4.47 2.46
CA ALA A 114 -4.73 -3.18 2.15
C ALA A 114 -3.36 -3.00 2.81
N VAL A 115 -2.99 -3.90 3.71
CA VAL A 115 -1.70 -3.97 4.36
C VAL A 115 -0.99 -5.23 3.87
N ALA A 116 -0.21 -5.10 2.80
CA ALA A 116 0.33 -6.24 2.07
C ALA A 116 1.79 -6.03 1.68
N LEU A 117 2.56 -7.11 1.77
CA LEU A 117 3.84 -7.29 1.10
C LEU A 117 3.58 -7.87 -0.29
N VAL A 118 4.20 -7.27 -1.30
CA VAL A 118 3.96 -7.57 -2.71
C VAL A 118 5.28 -7.63 -3.46
N HIS A 119 5.50 -8.70 -4.22
CA HIS A 119 6.66 -8.83 -5.10
C HIS A 119 6.42 -8.16 -6.46
N ARG A 120 7.47 -7.56 -7.04
CA ARG A 120 7.43 -6.91 -8.35
C ARG A 120 6.93 -7.82 -9.49
N GLN A 121 7.10 -9.14 -9.35
CA GLN A 121 6.65 -10.10 -10.38
C GLN A 121 5.15 -10.02 -10.71
N ILE A 122 4.32 -9.47 -9.80
CA ILE A 122 2.88 -9.35 -10.05
C ILE A 122 2.49 -8.14 -10.92
N ILE A 123 3.44 -7.26 -11.29
CA ILE A 123 3.12 -6.06 -12.10
C ILE A 123 2.33 -6.41 -13.36
N PRO A 124 2.75 -7.38 -14.21
CA PRO A 124 2.01 -7.69 -15.45
C PRO A 124 0.59 -8.20 -15.18
N GLU A 125 0.40 -8.97 -14.11
CA GLU A 125 -0.92 -9.46 -13.72
C GLU A 125 -1.81 -8.32 -13.20
N LEU A 126 -1.24 -7.42 -12.39
CA LEU A 126 -1.94 -6.26 -11.85
C LEU A 126 -2.34 -5.27 -12.95
N GLU A 127 -1.46 -5.04 -13.93
CA GLU A 127 -1.74 -4.26 -15.14
C GLU A 127 -2.92 -4.86 -15.92
N ALA A 128 -2.87 -6.17 -16.20
CA ALA A 128 -3.94 -6.87 -16.88
C ALA A 128 -5.27 -6.78 -16.10
N TYR A 129 -5.23 -6.99 -14.78
CA TYR A 129 -6.42 -6.93 -13.93
C TYR A 129 -7.10 -5.56 -13.98
N LEU A 130 -6.32 -4.48 -13.85
CA LEU A 130 -6.83 -3.11 -13.94
C LEU A 130 -7.30 -2.77 -15.36
N ALA A 131 -6.64 -3.26 -16.40
CA ALA A 131 -7.05 -3.06 -17.80
C ALA A 131 -8.42 -3.67 -18.12
N HIS A 132 -8.80 -4.76 -17.43
CA HIS A 132 -10.14 -5.35 -17.54
C HIS A 132 -11.22 -4.60 -16.73
N GLY A 133 -10.86 -3.48 -16.08
CA GLY A 133 -11.78 -2.66 -15.27
C GLY A 133 -12.05 -3.22 -13.88
N GLU A 134 -11.34 -4.27 -13.46
CA GLU A 134 -11.46 -4.85 -12.14
C GLU A 134 -10.72 -4.01 -11.09
N ARG A 135 -11.29 -3.89 -9.89
CA ARG A 135 -10.77 -3.00 -8.82
C ARG A 135 -10.81 -3.64 -7.43
N ARG A 136 -11.16 -4.91 -7.33
CA ARG A 136 -11.45 -5.60 -6.06
C ARG A 136 -10.18 -6.23 -5.50
N VAL A 137 -9.65 -5.64 -4.43
CA VAL A 137 -8.42 -6.11 -3.77
C VAL A 137 -8.55 -7.57 -3.32
N MET A 138 -9.65 -7.92 -2.64
CA MET A 138 -9.84 -9.29 -2.14
C MET A 138 -9.89 -10.33 -3.25
N VAL A 139 -10.53 -10.05 -4.38
CA VAL A 139 -10.62 -11.00 -5.51
C VAL A 139 -9.25 -11.26 -6.11
N LEU A 140 -8.38 -10.25 -6.14
CA LEU A 140 -7.00 -10.40 -6.60
C LEU A 140 -6.16 -11.17 -5.57
N CYS A 141 -6.33 -10.87 -4.28
CA CYS A 141 -5.71 -11.63 -3.19
C CYS A 141 -6.12 -13.10 -3.17
N ASP A 142 -7.40 -13.41 -3.42
CA ASP A 142 -7.92 -14.78 -3.49
C ASP A 142 -7.28 -15.56 -4.66
N LYS A 143 -7.05 -14.90 -5.81
CA LYS A 143 -6.30 -15.50 -6.94
C LYS A 143 -4.86 -15.82 -6.55
N TRP A 144 -4.21 -14.95 -5.78
CA TRP A 144 -2.84 -15.16 -5.34
C TRP A 144 -2.69 -16.24 -4.25
N VAL A 145 -3.75 -16.50 -3.47
CA VAL A 145 -3.77 -17.61 -2.50
C VAL A 145 -4.20 -18.93 -3.13
N GLY A 146 -5.14 -18.90 -4.08
CA GLY A 146 -5.66 -20.09 -4.76
C GLY A 146 -4.73 -20.68 -5.83
N ALA A 147 -3.62 -20.03 -6.16
CA ALA A 147 -2.60 -20.52 -7.10
C ALA A 147 -1.59 -21.52 -6.46
N ARG A 148 -1.93 -22.09 -5.29
CA ARG A 148 -1.17 -23.15 -4.62
C ARG A 148 -1.62 -24.54 -5.06
#